data_AF-A0A9P0T8P5-F1
#
_entry.id   AF-A0A9P0T8P5-F1
#
_cell.length_a   1.000
_cell.length_b   1.000
_cell.length_c   1.000
_cell.angle_alpha   90.00
_cell.angle_beta   90.00
_cell.angle_gamma   90.00
#
_symmetry.space_group_name_H-M   'P 1'
#
loop_
_entity.id
_entity.type
_entity.pdbx_description
1 polymer ?
#
loop_
_entity_poly.entity_id
_entity_poly.type
_entity_poly.pdbx_seq_one_letter_code
_entity_poly.pdbx_strand_id
1 'polypeptide(L)'
;MPDKTKGVKQVRNKKLLPDLRKEGELSKDIVLSTKEKHGVPTGSRLYSHHTLASVRKLSFFQPFFLPEDSLDIVLAAVYNHSTERFADKEDLYLQPETIGCDTWRRLRNTYDKLPPVVIPLGHPMKRGGIKEKRSPFSVKLMNSGVHSSQTNPGYSRQAAGGAIFFY
;
A
#
# COMPACT_ATOMS: atom_id res chain seq x y z
N MET A 1 6.62 9.52 5.33
CA MET A 1 5.82 8.35 4.89
C MET A 1 4.36 8.78 4.85
N PRO A 2 3.61 8.56 3.76
CA PRO A 2 2.19 8.89 3.74
C PRO A 2 1.46 7.98 4.75
N ASP A 3 0.68 8.59 5.62
CA ASP A 3 -0.14 7.94 6.63
C ASP A 3 -1.21 7.08 5.94
N LYS A 4 -0.98 5.76 5.88
CA LYS A 4 -1.84 4.79 5.17
C LYS A 4 -3.26 4.69 5.74
N THR A 5 -3.52 5.32 6.89
CA THR A 5 -4.80 5.24 7.61
C THR A 5 -5.78 6.35 7.21
N LYS A 6 -5.30 7.44 6.58
CA LYS A 6 -6.16 8.57 6.18
C LYS A 6 -7.11 8.15 5.05
N GLY A 7 -8.39 7.98 5.39
CA GLY A 7 -9.48 7.73 4.43
C GLY A 7 -10.03 6.30 4.40
N VAL A 8 -9.69 5.44 5.36
CA VAL A 8 -10.31 4.11 5.50
C VAL A 8 -11.78 4.27 5.87
N LYS A 9 -12.67 3.62 5.11
CA LYS A 9 -14.12 3.64 5.37
C LYS A 9 -14.62 2.25 5.73
N GLN A 10 -15.40 2.13 6.80
CA GLN A 10 -16.11 0.90 7.12
C GLN A 10 -17.32 0.75 6.20
N VAL A 11 -17.38 -0.36 5.45
CA VAL A 11 -18.47 -0.65 4.52
C VAL A 11 -19.12 -1.97 4.91
N ARG A 12 -20.45 -2.05 4.80
CA ARG A 12 -21.20 -3.30 5.05
C ARG A 12 -20.66 -4.43 4.18
N ASN A 13 -20.32 -5.54 4.82
CA ASN A 13 -19.86 -6.72 4.12
C ASN A 13 -21.04 -7.45 3.46
N LYS A 14 -20.89 -7.74 2.16
CA LYS A 14 -21.88 -8.49 1.36
C LYS A 14 -21.46 -9.94 1.11
N LYS A 15 -20.25 -10.34 1.51
CA LYS A 15 -19.74 -11.71 1.38
C LYS A 15 -20.47 -12.66 2.34
N LEU A 16 -20.28 -13.95 2.09
CA LEU A 16 -20.84 -15.05 2.90
C LEU A 16 -20.09 -15.25 4.22
N LEU A 17 -18.81 -14.85 4.24
CA LEU A 17 -17.97 -14.85 5.43
C LEU A 17 -17.77 -13.42 5.94
N PRO A 18 -17.84 -13.21 7.27
CA PRO A 18 -17.48 -11.95 7.87
C PRO A 18 -15.98 -11.67 7.73
N ASP A 19 -15.60 -10.40 7.82
CA ASP A 19 -14.19 -10.01 7.89
C ASP A 19 -13.77 -9.90 9.36
N LEU A 20 -12.93 -10.83 9.81
CA LEU A 20 -12.41 -10.90 11.18
C LEU A 20 -10.89 -10.72 11.25
N ARG A 21 -10.26 -10.23 10.16
CA ARG A 21 -8.80 -10.07 10.09
C ARG A 21 -8.19 -9.15 11.16
N LYS A 22 -8.98 -8.22 11.71
CA LYS A 22 -8.57 -7.36 12.84
C LYS A 22 -8.61 -8.08 14.19
N GLU A 23 -9.47 -9.10 14.32
CA GLU A 23 -9.75 -9.76 15.59
C GLU A 23 -8.90 -11.01 15.79
N GLY A 24 -8.52 -11.70 14.71
CA GLY A 24 -7.80 -12.96 14.80
C GLY A 24 -7.58 -13.64 13.46
N GLU A 25 -7.10 -14.88 13.54
CA GLU A 25 -6.77 -15.73 12.41
C GLU A 25 -7.56 -17.04 12.42
N LEU A 26 -7.80 -17.59 11.23
CA LEU A 26 -8.40 -18.90 11.05
C LEU A 26 -7.28 -19.88 10.70
N SER A 27 -7.09 -20.90 11.52
CA SER A 27 -6.11 -21.96 11.25
C SER A 27 -6.53 -22.90 10.12
N LYS A 28 -7.82 -22.91 9.77
CA LYS A 28 -8.40 -23.71 8.68
C LYS A 28 -9.40 -22.87 7.88
N ASP A 29 -9.51 -23.18 6.60
CA ASP A 29 -10.52 -22.56 5.74
C ASP A 29 -11.93 -23.03 6.10
N ILE A 30 -12.87 -22.10 6.07
CA ILE A 30 -14.28 -22.39 6.28
C ILE A 30 -14.87 -22.91 4.98
N VAL A 31 -15.32 -24.17 4.99
CA VAL A 31 -16.02 -24.77 3.84
C VAL A 31 -17.45 -24.24 3.80
N LEU A 32 -17.76 -23.47 2.77
CA LEU A 32 -19.11 -22.95 2.53
C LEU A 32 -19.93 -23.94 1.73
N SER A 33 -21.19 -24.13 2.12
CA SER A 33 -22.14 -24.96 1.38
C SER A 33 -22.61 -24.30 0.07
N THR A 34 -22.51 -22.98 -0.03
CA THR A 34 -23.02 -22.21 -1.17
C THR A 34 -22.05 -21.10 -1.58
N LYS A 35 -22.09 -20.74 -2.87
CA LYS A 35 -21.28 -19.64 -3.43
C LYS A 35 -22.03 -18.31 -3.46
N GLU A 36 -23.36 -18.36 -3.40
CA GLU A 36 -24.23 -17.19 -3.55
C GLU A 36 -25.02 -16.89 -2.29
N LYS A 37 -25.23 -15.60 -2.02
CA LYS A 37 -25.94 -15.18 -0.81
C LYS A 37 -27.43 -15.53 -0.83
N HIS A 38 -28.05 -15.38 -1.99
CA HIS A 38 -29.50 -15.48 -2.16
C HIS A 38 -29.93 -16.67 -3.03
N GLY A 39 -28.98 -17.50 -3.49
CA GLY A 39 -29.24 -18.66 -4.35
C GLY A 39 -29.88 -19.87 -3.64
N VAL A 40 -30.12 -19.77 -2.32
CA VAL A 40 -30.70 -20.82 -1.47
C VAL A 40 -32.11 -20.39 -1.02
N PRO A 41 -33.06 -21.33 -0.86
CA PRO A 41 -34.39 -21.04 -0.33
C PRO A 41 -34.35 -20.26 0.97
N THR A 42 -35.33 -19.39 1.21
CA THR A 42 -35.31 -18.43 2.33
C THR A 42 -35.03 -19.08 3.68
N GLY A 43 -35.57 -20.28 3.95
CA GLY A 43 -35.35 -21.01 5.20
C GLY A 43 -33.93 -21.52 5.42
N SER A 44 -33.16 -21.82 4.36
CA SER A 44 -31.79 -22.32 4.47
C SER A 44 -30.73 -21.22 4.45
N ARG A 45 -31.11 -19.96 4.20
CA ARG A 45 -30.20 -18.81 4.13
C ARG A 45 -29.46 -18.50 5.43
N LEU A 46 -30.03 -18.88 6.58
CA LEU A 46 -29.39 -18.69 7.88
C LEU A 46 -28.14 -19.57 8.03
N TYR A 47 -28.19 -20.79 7.49
CA TYR A 47 -27.12 -21.79 7.58
C TYR A 47 -26.09 -21.67 6.45
N SER A 48 -26.47 -21.07 5.32
CA SER A 48 -25.58 -20.96 4.16
C SER A 48 -24.43 -19.95 4.34
N HIS A 49 -24.56 -19.01 5.29
CA HIS A 49 -23.59 -17.94 5.55
C HIS A 49 -23.21 -17.88 7.01
N HIS A 50 -21.98 -17.48 7.30
CA HIS A 50 -21.55 -17.27 8.68
C HIS A 50 -21.82 -15.84 9.14
N THR A 51 -22.14 -15.69 10.42
CA THR A 51 -22.22 -14.40 11.12
C THR A 51 -20.92 -14.17 11.89
N LEU A 52 -20.69 -12.94 12.36
CA LEU A 52 -19.54 -12.64 13.24
C LEU A 52 -19.53 -13.57 14.46
N ALA A 53 -20.69 -13.75 15.09
CA ALA A 53 -20.82 -14.61 16.27
C ALA A 53 -20.55 -16.08 15.95
N SER A 54 -20.98 -16.59 14.78
CA SER A 54 -20.74 -18.00 14.45
C SER A 54 -19.28 -18.27 14.14
N VAL A 55 -18.57 -17.38 13.42
CA VAL A 55 -17.13 -17.55 13.15
C VAL A 55 -16.30 -17.44 14.43
N ARG A 56 -16.63 -16.48 15.33
CA ARG A 56 -15.94 -16.33 16.62
C ARG A 56 -16.02 -17.56 17.53
N LYS A 57 -17.04 -18.39 17.35
CA LYS A 57 -17.25 -19.63 18.11
C LYS A 57 -16.62 -20.86 17.47
N LEU A 58 -16.01 -20.73 16.28
CA LEU A 58 -15.35 -21.86 15.63
C LEU A 58 -14.10 -22.25 16.42
N SER A 59 -13.88 -23.55 16.59
CA SER A 59 -12.74 -24.08 17.35
C SER A 59 -11.38 -23.76 16.73
N PHE A 60 -11.35 -23.42 15.44
CA PHE A 60 -10.14 -23.11 14.68
C PHE A 60 -9.94 -21.61 14.45
N PHE A 61 -10.78 -20.75 15.06
CA PHE A 61 -10.58 -19.30 15.10
C PHE A 61 -9.77 -18.93 16.34
N GLN A 62 -8.66 -18.22 16.14
CA GLN A 62 -7.75 -17.78 17.19
C GLN A 62 -7.77 -16.25 17.28
N PRO A 63 -8.39 -15.67 18.32
CA PRO A 63 -8.40 -14.22 18.52
C PRO A 63 -7.02 -13.71 18.99
N PHE A 64 -6.67 -12.49 18.60
CA PHE A 64 -5.42 -11.83 19.00
C PHE A 64 -5.51 -11.11 20.34
N PHE A 65 -6.63 -10.43 20.58
CA PHE A 65 -6.84 -9.57 21.73
C PHE A 65 -8.15 -9.96 22.40
N LEU A 66 -8.16 -11.05 23.16
CA LEU A 66 -9.34 -11.47 23.91
C LEU A 66 -9.18 -11.05 25.38
N PRO A 67 -10.17 -10.36 25.98
CA PRO A 67 -10.19 -10.13 27.43
C PRO A 67 -10.17 -11.47 28.16
N GLU A 68 -9.29 -11.63 29.15
CA GLU A 68 -9.16 -12.89 29.91
C GLU A 68 -10.20 -12.96 31.02
N ASP A 69 -10.50 -11.81 31.65
CA ASP A 69 -11.43 -11.72 32.75
C ASP A 69 -12.41 -10.53 32.65
N SER A 70 -13.25 -10.36 33.67
CA SER A 70 -14.20 -9.25 33.73
C SER A 70 -13.53 -7.90 34.00
N LEU A 71 -12.34 -7.89 34.61
CA LEU A 71 -11.61 -6.67 34.91
C LEU A 71 -11.06 -6.06 33.60
N ASP A 72 -10.54 -6.88 32.69
CA ASP A 72 -10.08 -6.44 31.38
C ASP A 72 -11.17 -5.72 30.58
N ILE A 73 -12.40 -6.21 30.67
CA ILE A 73 -13.56 -5.58 30.01
C ILE A 73 -13.83 -4.19 30.59
N VAL A 74 -13.71 -4.03 31.91
CA VAL A 74 -13.90 -2.74 32.59
C VAL A 74 -12.74 -1.78 32.29
N LEU A 75 -11.50 -2.29 32.27
CA LEU A 75 -10.31 -1.49 31.95
C LEU A 75 -10.31 -1.02 30.48
N ALA A 76 -10.94 -1.77 29.59
CA ALA A 76 -11.10 -1.40 28.19
C ALA A 76 -12.24 -0.38 27.94
N ALA A 77 -13.07 -0.07 28.94
CA ALA A 77 -14.17 0.88 28.80
C ALA A 77 -13.68 2.31 28.54
N VAL A 78 -14.60 3.17 28.09
CA VAL A 78 -14.32 4.59 27.79
C VAL A 78 -14.22 5.44 29.06
N TYR A 79 -14.78 4.96 30.17
CA TYR A 79 -14.90 5.70 31.42
C TYR A 79 -13.56 6.29 31.91
N ASN A 80 -13.55 7.60 32.15
CA ASN A 80 -12.41 8.28 32.76
C ASN A 80 -12.80 9.10 34.00
N HIS A 81 -12.40 8.58 35.17
CA HIS A 81 -12.67 9.19 36.47
C HIS A 81 -12.10 10.60 36.65
N SER A 82 -11.05 10.97 35.91
CA SER A 82 -10.41 12.29 36.04
C SER A 82 -11.17 13.39 35.30
N THR A 83 -11.95 13.05 34.28
CA THR A 83 -12.63 14.02 33.41
C THR A 83 -14.14 14.00 33.57
N GLU A 84 -14.72 12.86 33.91
CA GLU A 84 -16.17 12.70 34.01
C GLU A 84 -16.67 13.03 35.42
N ARG A 85 -17.74 13.83 35.51
CA ARG A 85 -18.40 14.20 36.76
C ARG A 85 -19.83 13.68 36.72
N PHE A 86 -20.17 12.81 37.68
CA PHE A 86 -21.46 12.09 37.76
C PHE A 86 -21.69 11.06 36.64
N ALA A 87 -20.72 10.17 36.43
CA ALA A 87 -20.93 9.04 35.53
C ALA A 87 -21.95 8.04 36.07
N ASP A 88 -22.72 7.45 35.16
CA ASP A 88 -23.64 6.39 35.47
C ASP A 88 -22.90 5.05 35.59
N LYS A 89 -23.54 4.06 36.21
CA LYS A 89 -22.95 2.71 36.33
C LYS A 89 -22.71 2.05 34.98
N GLU A 90 -23.46 2.47 33.96
CA GLU A 90 -23.39 1.95 32.60
C GLU A 90 -22.12 2.40 31.87
N ASP A 91 -21.63 3.61 32.17
CA ASP A 91 -20.42 4.19 31.57
C ASP A 91 -19.18 3.35 31.88
N LEU A 92 -19.15 2.69 33.04
CA LEU A 92 -18.09 1.76 33.44
C LEU A 92 -17.93 0.56 32.49
N TYR A 93 -18.98 0.21 31.75
CA TYR A 93 -18.98 -0.91 30.81
C TYR A 93 -19.01 -0.45 29.34
N LEU A 94 -19.13 0.85 29.10
CA LEU A 94 -19.28 1.39 27.74
C LEU A 94 -17.97 1.22 26.97
N GLN A 95 -17.96 0.30 26.01
CA GLN A 95 -16.78 -0.01 25.21
C GLN A 95 -16.56 1.02 24.09
N PRO A 96 -15.31 1.35 23.72
CA PRO A 96 -15.00 2.37 22.72
C PRO A 96 -15.63 2.12 21.36
N GLU A 97 -15.70 0.86 20.91
CA GLU A 97 -16.39 0.52 19.66
C GLU A 97 -17.89 0.84 19.64
N THR A 98 -18.53 0.93 20.81
CA THR A 98 -19.96 1.25 20.93
C THR A 98 -20.23 2.70 20.55
N ILE A 99 -19.29 3.59 20.87
CA ILE A 99 -19.35 5.02 20.53
C ILE A 99 -18.70 5.33 19.17
N GLY A 100 -18.24 4.30 18.44
CA GLY A 100 -17.69 4.42 17.09
C GLY A 100 -16.18 4.63 17.03
N CYS A 101 -15.46 4.47 18.14
CA CYS A 101 -13.99 4.40 18.10
C CYS A 101 -13.56 3.11 17.39
N ASP A 102 -12.50 3.18 16.58
CA ASP A 102 -11.94 1.99 15.93
C ASP A 102 -11.12 1.20 16.95
N THR A 103 -11.55 -0.03 17.23
CA THR A 103 -10.83 -0.98 18.10
C THR A 103 -10.55 -2.27 17.33
N TRP A 104 -9.95 -3.25 18.00
CA TRP A 104 -9.72 -4.57 17.43
C TRP A 104 -11.04 -5.30 17.12
N ARG A 105 -12.11 -5.05 17.91
CA ARG A 105 -13.39 -5.77 17.85
C ARG A 105 -14.40 -5.08 16.94
N ARG A 106 -15.00 -5.83 16.02
CA ARG A 106 -16.09 -5.34 15.15
C ARG A 106 -17.47 -5.66 15.72
N LEU A 107 -18.30 -4.65 15.90
CA LEU A 107 -19.69 -4.85 16.35
C LEU A 107 -20.64 -5.26 15.21
N ARG A 108 -20.35 -4.82 13.98
CA ARG A 108 -21.19 -5.06 12.80
C ARG A 108 -20.41 -5.79 11.73
N ASN A 109 -21.10 -6.55 10.87
CA ASN A 109 -20.48 -7.23 9.74
C ASN A 109 -20.11 -6.20 8.65
N THR A 110 -19.02 -5.50 8.89
CA THR A 110 -18.37 -4.51 8.04
C THR A 110 -16.94 -4.94 7.76
N TYR A 111 -16.34 -4.37 6.73
CA TYR A 111 -14.91 -4.50 6.46
C TYR A 111 -14.34 -3.12 6.15
N ASP A 112 -13.04 -2.99 6.34
CA ASP A 112 -12.31 -1.76 6.10
C ASP A 112 -11.97 -1.65 4.61
N LYS A 113 -12.56 -0.66 3.95
CA LYS A 113 -12.26 -0.34 2.56
C LYS A 113 -11.16 0.73 2.54
N LEU A 114 -9.98 0.33 2.08
CA LEU A 114 -8.87 1.25 1.85
C LEU A 114 -9.25 2.26 0.75
N PRO A 115 -8.81 3.52 0.86
CA PRO A 115 -8.98 4.48 -0.22
C PRO A 115 -8.29 3.97 -1.49
N PRO A 116 -8.85 4.25 -2.68
CA PRO A 116 -8.19 3.87 -3.92
C PRO A 116 -6.82 4.53 -3.98
N VAL A 117 -5.79 3.74 -4.30
CA VAL A 117 -4.45 4.27 -4.53
C VAL A 117 -4.54 5.21 -5.73
N VAL A 118 -4.29 6.49 -5.51
CA VAL A 118 -4.18 7.46 -6.60
C VAL A 118 -2.89 7.11 -7.33
N ILE A 119 -3.02 6.46 -8.49
CA ILE A 119 -1.88 6.23 -9.38
C ILE A 119 -1.61 7.57 -10.04
N PRO A 120 -0.47 8.24 -9.76
CA PRO A 120 -0.17 9.48 -10.46
C PRO A 120 -0.06 9.17 -11.95
N LEU A 121 -0.97 9.73 -12.74
CA LEU A 121 -0.93 9.69 -14.19
C LEU A 121 0.22 10.58 -14.66
N GLY A 122 1.43 10.02 -14.65
CA GLY A 122 2.64 10.71 -15.09
C GLY A 122 3.88 10.10 -14.45
N HIS A 123 4.68 9.39 -15.23
CA HIS A 123 6.10 9.27 -14.90
C HIS A 123 6.72 10.66 -15.08
N PRO A 124 7.65 11.11 -14.22
CA PRO A 124 8.33 12.38 -14.45
C PRO A 124 8.99 12.33 -15.84
N MET A 125 8.57 13.23 -16.73
CA MET A 125 9.15 13.35 -18.07
C MET A 125 10.63 13.69 -17.91
N LYS A 126 11.51 12.70 -18.11
CA LYS A 126 12.96 12.93 -18.21
C LYS A 126 13.23 13.50 -19.60
N ARG A 127 13.32 14.83 -19.69
CA ARG A 127 13.70 15.51 -20.94
C ARG A 127 15.20 15.27 -21.17
N GLY A 128 15.51 14.25 -21.96
CA GLY A 128 16.87 13.99 -22.44
C GLY A 128 17.30 15.09 -23.41
N GLY A 129 18.53 15.56 -23.27
CA GLY A 129 19.13 16.58 -24.14
C GLY A 129 20.63 16.67 -23.92
N ILE A 130 21.33 17.18 -24.92
CA ILE A 130 22.76 17.49 -24.84
C ILE A 130 22.92 18.68 -23.88
N LYS A 131 23.61 18.49 -22.75
CA LYS A 131 23.86 19.56 -21.77
C LYS A 131 24.78 20.67 -22.30
N GLU A 132 25.57 20.37 -23.33
CA GLU A 132 26.61 21.23 -23.85
C GLU A 132 26.91 20.92 -25.32
N LYS A 133 26.98 21.94 -26.19
CA LYS A 133 27.28 21.77 -27.61
C LYS A 133 28.80 21.61 -27.82
N ARG A 134 29.36 20.47 -27.38
CA ARG A 134 30.77 20.17 -27.60
C ARG A 134 31.04 19.90 -29.08
N SER A 135 32.08 20.56 -29.61
CA SER A 135 32.57 20.28 -30.95
C SER A 135 33.06 18.83 -31.01
N PRO A 136 32.75 18.07 -32.09
CA PRO A 136 33.29 16.72 -32.30
C PRO A 136 34.83 16.68 -32.29
N PHE A 137 35.48 17.82 -32.55
CA PHE A 137 36.93 17.98 -32.60
C PHE A 137 37.55 18.44 -31.27
N SER A 138 36.76 18.61 -30.21
CA SER A 138 37.24 18.99 -28.88
C SER A 138 37.59 17.75 -28.04
N VAL A 139 38.43 16.87 -28.58
CA VAL A 139 38.89 15.66 -27.89
C VAL A 139 40.21 15.96 -27.17
N LYS A 140 40.24 15.80 -25.85
CA LYS A 140 41.46 15.94 -25.04
C LYS A 140 42.24 14.62 -25.10
N LEU A 141 43.57 14.68 -25.26
CA LEU A 141 44.47 13.50 -25.33
C LEU A 141 44.29 12.63 -26.59
N MET A 142 43.89 13.21 -27.72
CA MET A 142 43.86 12.48 -28.99
C MET A 142 45.29 12.12 -29.43
N ASN A 143 45.54 10.85 -29.73
CA ASN A 143 46.82 10.40 -30.29
C ASN A 143 47.09 11.17 -31.59
N SER A 144 48.22 11.87 -31.65
CA SER A 144 48.55 12.75 -32.75
C SER A 144 48.82 11.96 -34.03
N GLY A 145 47.89 12.00 -34.97
CA GLY A 145 48.06 11.47 -36.33
C GLY A 145 48.45 12.56 -37.32
N VAL A 146 49.16 12.19 -38.39
CA VAL A 146 49.65 13.14 -39.43
C VAL A 146 48.51 13.80 -40.24
N HIS A 147 47.30 13.25 -40.13
CA HIS A 147 46.10 13.66 -40.89
C HIS A 147 44.96 14.19 -40.01
N SER A 148 45.21 14.47 -38.72
CA SER A 148 44.19 15.06 -37.85
C SER A 148 44.22 16.60 -37.93
N SER A 149 43.05 17.23 -38.04
CA SER A 149 42.91 18.69 -38.15
C SER A 149 43.45 19.44 -36.93
N GLN A 150 43.59 18.76 -35.78
CA GLN A 150 44.08 19.34 -34.53
C GLN A 150 45.61 19.32 -34.42
N THR A 151 46.31 18.47 -35.19
CA THR A 151 47.77 18.27 -35.06
C THR A 151 48.57 18.72 -36.29
N ASN A 152 47.96 18.85 -37.46
CA ASN A 152 48.62 19.34 -38.68
C ASN A 152 47.69 20.30 -39.43
N PRO A 153 47.78 21.62 -39.21
CA PRO A 153 46.95 22.62 -39.89
C PRO A 153 47.38 22.88 -41.36
N GLY A 154 47.95 21.88 -42.05
CA GLY A 154 48.24 21.95 -43.48
C GLY A 154 49.71 22.22 -43.87
N TYR A 155 50.68 21.95 -42.99
CA TYR A 155 52.10 22.28 -43.23
C TYR A 155 52.92 21.20 -43.98
N SER A 156 52.31 20.10 -44.43
CA SER A 156 53.00 18.99 -45.14
C SER A 156 52.95 19.08 -46.68
N ARG A 157 53.07 20.27 -47.25
CA ARG A 157 53.27 20.47 -48.71
C ARG A 157 54.69 21.00 -48.94
N GLN A 158 55.52 20.26 -49.68
CA GLN A 158 56.85 20.75 -50.12
C GLN A 158 56.66 22.02 -50.97
N ALA A 159 57.49 23.05 -50.74
CA ALA A 159 57.35 24.35 -51.41
C ALA A 159 57.52 24.29 -52.94
N ALA A 160 58.31 23.34 -53.43
CA ALA A 160 58.45 23.06 -54.85
C ALA A 160 57.61 21.81 -55.18
N GLY A 161 56.38 22.01 -55.68
CA GLY A 161 55.49 20.93 -56.09
C GLY A 161 56.24 19.92 -56.96
N GLY A 162 56.30 18.66 -56.50
CA GLY A 162 57.24 17.61 -56.94
C GLY A 162 57.21 17.24 -58.42
N ALA A 163 57.69 18.14 -59.27
CA ALA A 163 57.93 17.95 -60.70
C ALA A 163 59.02 18.93 -61.18
N ILE A 164 60.29 18.64 -60.89
CA ILE A 164 61.42 19.23 -61.62
C ILE A 164 62.43 18.10 -61.90
N PHE A 165 62.53 17.72 -63.17
CA PHE A 165 63.61 16.89 -63.72
C PHE A 165 64.68 17.84 -64.29
N PHE A 166 65.94 17.65 -63.93
CA PHE A 166 67.06 18.31 -64.60
C PHE A 166 67.51 17.42 -65.78
N TYR A 167 67.56 17.99 -66.98
CA TYR A 167 68.23 17.43 -68.16
C TYR A 167 69.75 17.51 -68.00
#